data_AF-C7S707-F1
#
_entry.id   AF-C7S707-F1
#
_cell.length_a   1.000
_cell.length_b   1.000
_cell.length_c   1.000
_cell.angle_alpha   90.00
_cell.angle_beta   90.00
_cell.angle_gamma   90.00
#
_symmetry.space_group_name_H-M   'P 1'
#
loop_
_entity.id
_entity.type
_entity.pdbx_description
1 polymer ?
#
loop_
_entity_poly.entity_id
_entity_poly.type
_entity_poly.pdbx_seq_one_letter_code
_entity_poly.pdbx_strand_id
1 'polypeptide(L)' 'VIDVFPAESDSEPLRIELLEGEVEKITLFEPLTGETLRNMQRFTVYPKTHYASTARRVLA' A
#
# COMPACT_ATOMS: atom_id res chain seq x y z
N VAL A 1 -10.39 -5.08 -3.65
CA VAL A 1 -9.44 -3.98 -3.93
C VAL A 1 -9.05 -3.35 -2.61
N ILE A 2 -7.76 -3.14 -2.39
CA ILE A 2 -7.20 -2.54 -1.16
C ILE A 2 -6.32 -1.37 -1.60
N ASP A 3 -6.59 -0.19 -1.06
CA ASP A 3 -5.78 1.00 -1.31
C ASP A 3 -4.89 1.28 -0.09
N VAL A 4 -3.60 1.45 -0.33
CA VAL A 4 -2.57 1.72 0.67
C VAL A 4 -1.94 3.07 0.35
N PHE A 5 -1.91 3.96 1.34
CA PHE A 5 -1.19 5.23 1.29
C PHE A 5 0.16 5.05 2.00
N PRO A 6 1.28 4.92 1.26
CA PRO A 6 2.58 4.63 1.84
C PRO A 6 3.09 5.77 2.74
N ALA A 7 4.04 5.45 3.62
CA ALA A 7 4.64 6.42 4.52
C ALA A 7 5.42 7.52 3.78
N GLU A 8 6.01 7.17 2.65
CA GLU A 8 6.87 8.02 1.84
C GLU A 8 6.12 9.01 0.95
N SER A 9 4.83 8.77 0.65
CA SER A 9 4.06 9.60 -0.28
C SER A 9 2.56 9.39 -0.14
N ASP A 10 1.82 10.48 0.03
CA ASP A 10 0.35 10.49 -0.06
C ASP A 10 -0.15 10.77 -1.50
N SER A 11 0.74 11.20 -2.41
CA SER A 11 0.38 11.62 -3.77
C SER A 11 0.26 10.47 -4.77
N GLU A 12 0.91 9.34 -4.48
CA GLU A 12 0.88 8.14 -5.33
C GLU A 12 0.52 6.90 -4.49
N PRO A 13 -0.74 6.75 -4.07
CA PRO A 13 -1.20 5.56 -3.37
C PRO A 13 -1.11 4.30 -4.24
N LEU A 14 -0.96 3.18 -3.55
CA LEU A 14 -0.89 1.83 -4.11
C LEU A 14 -2.26 1.16 -4.04
N ARG A 15 -2.77 0.72 -5.19
CA ARG A 15 -3.95 -0.14 -5.32
C ARG A 15 -3.53 -1.58 -5.52
N ILE A 16 -4.05 -2.46 -4.67
CA ILE A 16 -3.85 -3.92 -4.72
C ILE A 16 -5.18 -4.56 -5.07
N GLU A 17 -5.24 -5.21 -6.23
CA GLU A 17 -6.38 -5.99 -6.69
C GLU A 17 -6.13 -7.45 -6.31
N LEU A 18 -7.12 -8.07 -5.66
CA LEU A 18 -7.05 -9.44 -5.17
C LEU A 18 -8.07 -10.29 -5.91
N LEU A 19 -7.65 -11.48 -6.33
CA LEU A 19 -8.50 -12.51 -6.93
C LEU A 19 -8.23 -13.83 -6.22
N GLU A 20 -9.27 -14.47 -5.69
CA GLU A 20 -9.17 -15.76 -4.98
C GLU A 20 -8.13 -15.78 -3.83
N GLY A 21 -7.87 -14.62 -3.21
CA GLY A 21 -6.89 -14.50 -2.12
C GLY A 21 -5.45 -14.26 -2.58
N GLU A 22 -5.21 -14.23 -3.89
CA GLU A 22 -3.92 -13.91 -4.48
C GLU A 22 -3.88 -12.47 -5.01
N VAL A 23 -2.68 -11.89 -5.07
CA VAL A 23 -2.46 -10.57 -5.66
C VAL A 23 -2.48 -10.71 -7.17
N GLU A 24 -3.54 -10.21 -7.80
CA GLU A 24 -3.70 -10.21 -9.25
C GLU A 24 -2.96 -9.04 -9.88
N LYS A 25 -3.06 -7.85 -9.28
CA LYS A 25 -2.52 -6.62 -9.86
C LYS A 25 -2.15 -5.58 -8.80
N ILE A 26 -1.06 -4.87 -9.07
CA ILE A 26 -0.55 -3.77 -8.25
C ILE A 26 -0.40 -2.54 -9.14
N THR A 27 -1.00 -1.44 -8.74
CA THR A 27 -1.06 -0.22 -9.55
C THR A 27 -0.91 1.00 -8.66
N LEU A 28 -0.13 1.99 -9.10
CA LEU A 28 -0.11 3.31 -8.49
C LEU A 28 -1.11 4.19 -9.24
N PHE A 29 -1.88 4.97 -8.50
CA PHE A 29 -2.97 5.76 -9.05
C PHE A 29 -3.04 7.15 -8.41
N GLU A 30 -3.70 8.09 -9.07
CA GLU A 30 -3.96 9.43 -8.53
C GLU A 30 -5.20 9.38 -7.62
N PRO A 31 -5.11 9.87 -6.36
CA PRO A 31 -6.14 9.64 -5.34
C PRO A 31 -7.46 10.40 -5.55
N LEU A 32 -7.46 11.53 -6.25
CA LEU A 32 -8.62 12.40 -6.45
C LEU A 32 -9.45 12.01 -7.68
N THR A 33 -8.78 11.65 -8.78
CA THR A 33 -9.37 11.29 -10.07
C THR A 33 -9.51 9.79 -10.25
N GLY A 34 -8.71 8.99 -9.53
CA GLY A 34 -8.66 7.54 -9.69
C GLY A 34 -7.86 7.07 -10.90
N GLU A 35 -7.18 7.99 -11.61
CA GLU A 35 -6.41 7.66 -12.81
C GLU A 35 -5.25 6.73 -12.47
N THR A 36 -5.08 5.67 -13.25
CA THR A 36 -3.94 4.77 -13.12
C THR A 36 -2.68 5.45 -13.65
N LEU A 37 -1.68 5.64 -12.78
CA LEU A 37 -0.40 6.22 -13.14
C LEU A 37 0.53 5.15 -13.72
N ARG A 38 0.72 4.02 -13.02
CA ARG A 38 1.62 2.93 -13.46
C ARG A 38 1.27 1.59 -12.85
N ASN A 39 1.42 0.52 -13.64
CA ASN A 39 1.35 -0.86 -13.16
C ASN A 39 2.73 -1.30 -12.65
N MET A 40 2.75 -2.01 -11.53
CA MET A 40 3.95 -2.42 -10.82
C MET A 40 3.96 -3.94 -10.64
N GLN A 41 5.13 -4.57 -10.79
CA GLN A 41 5.29 -5.99 -10.44
C GLN A 41 5.58 -6.19 -8.94
N ARG A 42 6.06 -5.15 -8.27
CA ARG A 42 6.46 -5.18 -6.86
C ARG A 42 6.42 -3.78 -6.28
N PHE A 43 6.02 -3.69 -5.01
CA PHE A 43 6.10 -2.47 -4.22
C PHE A 43 6.51 -2.83 -2.78
N THR A 44 7.31 -1.99 -2.13
CA THR A 44 7.73 -2.18 -0.73
C THR A 44 7.02 -1.16 0.13
N VAL A 45 6.20 -1.61 1.09
CA VAL A 45 5.51 -0.72 2.02
C VAL A 45 6.29 -0.66 3.33
N TYR A 46 6.68 0.54 3.75
CA TYR A 46 7.30 0.79 5.04
C TYR A 46 6.27 1.26 6.09
N PRO A 47 6.52 1.03 7.39
CA PRO A 47 5.66 1.57 8.45
C PRO A 47 5.60 3.10 8.42
N LYS A 48 4.44 3.68 8.76
CA LYS A 48 4.21 5.13 8.79
C LYS A 48 5.08 5.90 9.78
N THR A 49 5.68 5.22 10.76
CA THR A 49 6.48 5.84 11.82
C THR A 49 7.81 5.13 12.00
N HIS A 50 8.87 5.88 12.34
CA HIS A 50 10.21 5.33 12.60
C HIS A 50 10.29 4.40 13.83
N TYR A 51 9.33 4.52 14.76
CA TYR A 51 9.30 3.72 15.99
C TYR A 51 8.17 2.68 15.99
N ALA A 52 7.84 2.14 14.82
CA ALA A 52 6.84 1.08 14.72
C ALA A 52 7.31 -0.17 15.49
N SER A 53 6.42 -0.70 16.33
CA SER A 53 6.65 -1.94 17.08
C SER A 53 5.46 -2.88 16.95
N THR A 54 5.68 -4.17 17.19
CA THR A 54 4.61 -5.16 17.11
C THR A 54 3.73 -5.12 18.37
N ALA A 55 2.43 -5.38 18.22
CA ALA A 55 1.50 -5.42 19.36
C ALA A 55 1.96 -6.40 20.45
N ARG A 56 2.52 -7.55 20.05
CA ARG A 56 3.12 -8.53 20.96
C ARG A 56 4.18 -7.91 21.88
N ARG A 57 4.97 -6.94 21.40
CA ARG A 57 6.06 -6.33 22.18
C ARG A 57 5.58 -5.25 23.15
N VAL A 58 4.44 -4.62 22.89
CA VAL A 58 3.89 -3.53 23.72
C VAL A 58 2.99 -4.06 24.83
N LEU A 59 2.29 -5.18 24.59
CA LEU A 59 1.32 -5.77 25.52
C LEU A 59 1.90 -6.89 26.41
N ALA A 60 3.21 -7.13 26.33
CA ALA A 60 3.93 -8.12 27.13
C ALA A 60 4.47 -7.53 28.45
#